data_AF-A0A1D2ULP7-F1
#
_entry.id   AF-A0A1D2ULP7-F1
#
_cell.length_a   1.000
_cell.length_b   1.000
_cell.length_c   1.000
_cell.angle_alpha   90.00
_cell.angle_beta   90.00
_cell.angle_gamma   90.00
#
_symmetry.space_group_name_H-M   'P 1'
#
loop_
_entity.id
_entity.type
_entity.pdbx_description
1 polymer ?
#
loop_
_entity_poly.entity_id
_entity_poly.type
_entity_poly.pdbx_seq_one_letter_code
_entity_poly.pdbx_strand_id
1 'polypeptide(L)'
;MRKEYDFSKGKRGAVIASSGKTRITIMLDDDVIEHFRARAEADGTGYQTMINAVLRASIKEGKPADDRPLTARVLRQVLREELDPRKSVKPRRAMVAKSASAA
;
A
#
# COMPACT_ATOMS: atom_id res chain seq x y z
N MET A 1 39.45 7.52 35.14
CA MET A 1 38.27 6.64 35.39
C MET A 1 38.44 5.97 36.74
N ARG A 2 37.37 5.83 37.53
CA ARG A 2 37.45 5.08 38.81
C ARG A 2 37.47 3.57 38.52
N LYS A 3 38.21 2.83 39.35
CA LYS A 3 38.33 1.36 39.23
C LYS A 3 37.01 0.65 39.48
N GLU A 4 36.16 1.18 40.35
CA GLU A 4 34.91 0.54 40.76
C GLU A 4 33.80 1.57 40.96
N TYR A 5 32.59 1.19 40.57
CA TYR A 5 31.37 1.97 40.75
C TYR A 5 30.34 1.12 41.49
N ASP A 6 29.89 1.61 42.64
CA ASP A 6 28.83 0.98 43.44
C ASP A 6 27.46 1.45 42.95
N PHE A 7 26.70 0.52 42.37
CA PHE A 7 25.34 0.74 41.87
C PHE A 7 24.26 0.16 42.79
N SER A 8 24.61 -0.23 44.02
CA SER A 8 23.67 -0.84 44.99
C SER A 8 22.43 0.02 45.28
N LYS A 9 22.54 1.34 45.15
CA LYS A 9 21.43 2.31 45.31
C LYS A 9 20.89 2.86 43.99
N GLY A 10 21.33 2.33 42.85
CA GLY A 10 20.89 2.76 41.54
C GLY A 10 19.46 2.31 41.25
N LYS A 11 18.51 3.24 41.17
CA LYS A 11 17.18 2.95 40.61
C LYS A 11 17.27 3.00 39.09
N ARG A 12 16.94 1.90 38.40
CA ARG A 12 16.73 1.89 36.95
C ARG A 12 15.58 2.85 36.65
N GLY A 13 15.86 3.94 35.93
CA GLY A 13 14.82 4.84 35.44
C GLY A 13 13.83 4.06 34.57
N ALA A 14 12.57 4.51 34.52
CA ALA A 14 11.58 3.94 33.61
C ALA A 14 12.18 3.94 32.20
N VAL A 15 12.26 2.75 31.58
CA VAL A 15 12.65 2.63 30.18
C VAL A 15 11.58 3.37 29.40
N ILE A 16 11.88 4.60 28.98
CA ILE A 16 10.95 5.43 28.22
C ILE A 16 10.61 4.64 26.97
N ALA A 17 9.38 4.13 26.90
CA ALA A 17 8.90 3.49 25.69
C ALA A 17 8.99 4.52 24.56
N SER A 18 9.70 4.19 23.49
CA SER A 18 9.74 5.03 22.30
C SER A 18 8.31 5.19 21.78
N SER A 19 7.71 6.36 21.98
CA SER A 19 6.32 6.61 21.61
C SER A 19 6.12 6.37 20.11
N GLY A 20 5.11 5.57 19.75
CA GLY A 20 4.74 5.30 18.36
C GLY A 20 5.63 4.31 17.59
N LYS A 21 6.59 3.63 18.22
CA LYS A 21 7.39 2.56 17.59
C LYS A 21 7.28 1.27 18.40
N THR A 22 6.78 0.21 17.77
CA THR A 22 6.72 -1.12 18.36
C THR A 22 7.96 -1.91 17.99
N ARG A 23 8.65 -2.50 18.97
CA ARG A 23 9.73 -3.46 18.70
C ARG A 23 9.10 -4.77 18.23
N ILE A 24 9.43 -5.18 17.01
CA ILE A 24 8.98 -6.44 16.43
C ILE A 24 10.21 -7.26 15.99
N THR A 25 10.06 -8.57 15.94
CA THR A 25 11.04 -9.46 15.33
C THR A 25 10.59 -9.72 13.90
N ILE A 26 11.41 -9.32 12.93
CA ILE A 26 11.21 -9.59 11.50
C ILE A 26 12.52 -10.14 10.94
N MET A 27 12.42 -11.04 9.96
CA MET A 27 13.57 -11.45 9.16
C MET A 27 13.67 -10.51 7.97
N LEU A 28 14.86 -9.98 7.73
CA LEU A 28 15.21 -9.21 6.54
C LEU A 28 16.47 -9.85 5.96
N ASP A 29 16.57 -9.86 4.64
CA ASP A 29 17.75 -10.38 3.96
C ASP A 29 18.96 -9.49 4.25
N ASP A 30 20.14 -10.11 4.30
CA ASP A 30 21.38 -9.42 4.67
C ASP A 30 21.73 -8.29 3.69
N ASP A 31 21.46 -8.49 2.40
CA ASP A 31 21.69 -7.48 1.35
C ASP A 31 20.82 -6.24 1.54
N VAL A 32 19.57 -6.40 1.96
CA VAL A 32 18.66 -5.30 2.32
C VAL A 32 19.21 -4.53 3.51
N ILE A 33 19.66 -5.23 4.56
CA ILE A 33 20.23 -4.59 5.75
C ILE A 33 21.46 -3.78 5.39
N GLU A 34 22.40 -4.36 4.63
CA GLU A 34 23.64 -3.69 4.22
C GLU A 34 23.37 -2.49 3.32
N HIS A 35 22.43 -2.60 2.37
CA HIS A 35 22.03 -1.47 1.53
C HIS A 35 21.53 -0.27 2.36
N PHE A 36 20.64 -0.52 3.32
CA PHE A 36 20.11 0.54 4.17
C PHE A 36 21.12 1.07 5.18
N ARG A 37 22.11 0.28 5.62
CA ARG A 37 23.22 0.77 6.45
C ARG A 37 24.12 1.73 5.69
N ALA A 38 24.58 1.33 4.50
CA ALA A 38 25.46 2.18 3.68
C ALA A 38 24.79 3.53 3.34
N ARG A 39 23.50 3.50 3.02
CA ARG A 39 22.72 4.71 2.74
C ARG A 39 22.47 5.56 3.98
N ALA A 40 22.19 4.93 5.12
CA ALA A 40 22.02 5.59 6.42
C ALA A 40 23.27 6.36 6.86
N GLU A 41 24.45 5.78 6.64
CA GLU A 41 25.73 6.43 6.96
C GLU A 41 25.96 7.68 6.11
N ALA A 42 25.61 7.64 4.83
CA ALA A 42 25.71 8.80 3.94
C ALA A 42 24.74 9.93 4.34
N ASP A 43 23.50 9.59 4.73
CA ASP A 43 22.43 10.55 5.04
C ASP A 43 22.39 10.95 6.54
N GLY A 44 23.30 10.43 7.37
CA GLY A 44 23.34 10.70 8.81
C GLY A 44 22.09 10.27 9.58
N THR A 45 21.28 9.36 9.02
CA THR A 45 19.98 8.93 9.56
C THR A 45 20.04 7.44 9.88
N GLY A 46 19.43 6.96 10.98
CA GLY A 46 19.43 5.53 11.30
C GLY A 46 18.76 4.65 10.23
N TYR A 47 19.38 3.52 9.88
CA TYR A 47 18.89 2.57 8.88
C TYR A 47 17.45 2.10 9.15
N GLN A 48 17.07 1.90 10.43
CA GLN A 48 15.70 1.53 10.81
C GLN A 48 14.67 2.61 10.47
N THR A 49 15.05 3.89 10.55
CA THR A 49 14.18 5.00 10.15
C THR A 49 13.95 4.98 8.64
N MET A 50 14.99 4.66 7.88
CA MET A 50 14.92 4.57 6.42
C MET A 50 14.06 3.40 5.95
N ILE A 51 14.25 2.21 6.53
CA ILE A 51 13.40 1.04 6.29
C ILE A 51 11.93 1.38 6.57
N ASN A 52 11.65 2.01 7.72
CA ASN A 52 10.29 2.43 8.05
C ASN A 52 9.71 3.45 7.07
N ALA A 53 10.53 4.37 6.54
CA ALA A 53 10.09 5.34 5.55
C ALA A 53 9.67 4.66 4.24
N VAL A 54 10.44 3.67 3.79
CA VAL A 54 10.12 2.86 2.60
C VAL A 54 8.84 2.05 2.82
N LEU A 55 8.69 1.38 3.97
CA LEU A 55 7.46 0.67 4.31
C LEU A 55 6.24 1.60 4.38
N ARG A 56 6.41 2.86 4.82
CA ARG A 56 5.32 3.86 4.79
C ARG A 56 4.99 4.29 3.37
N ALA A 57 5.99 4.42 2.49
CA ALA A 57 5.77 4.75 1.09
C ALA A 57 5.01 3.64 0.37
N SER A 58 5.38 2.37 0.59
CA SER A 58 4.68 1.23 0.00
C SER A 58 3.23 1.11 0.47
N ILE A 59 2.92 1.46 1.73
CA ILE A 59 1.54 1.54 2.22
C ILE A 59 0.74 2.62 1.46
N LYS A 60 1.34 3.77 1.15
CA LYS A 60 0.67 4.84 0.40
C LYS A 60 0.39 4.43 -1.04
N GLU A 61 1.32 3.72 -1.67
CA GLU A 61 1.22 3.24 -3.05
C GLU A 61 0.29 2.02 -3.18
N GLY A 62 0.33 1.13 -2.19
CA GLY A 62 -0.45 -0.11 -2.11
C GLY A 62 -1.83 0.06 -1.48
N LYS A 63 -2.30 1.29 -1.22
CA LYS A 63 -3.70 1.52 -0.89
C LYS A 63 -4.56 0.94 -2.03
N PRO A 64 -5.47 -0.01 -1.73
CA PRO A 64 -6.36 -0.56 -2.74
C PRO A 64 -7.14 0.56 -3.42
N ALA A 65 -7.56 0.29 -4.66
CA ALA A 65 -8.20 1.24 -5.55
C ALA A 65 -9.41 1.99 -4.96
N ASP A 66 -9.95 1.56 -3.82
CA ASP A 66 -11.09 2.15 -3.13
C ASP A 66 -10.81 3.56 -2.56
N ASP A 67 -9.55 3.88 -2.23
CA ASP A 67 -9.14 5.16 -1.63
C ASP A 67 -8.47 6.11 -2.65
N ARG A 68 -8.33 5.69 -3.91
CA ARG A 68 -7.89 6.60 -4.98
C ARG A 68 -9.05 7.57 -5.23
N PRO A 69 -8.85 8.90 -5.17
CA PRO A 69 -9.89 9.81 -5.64
C PRO A 69 -10.19 9.44 -7.10
N LEU A 70 -11.43 9.04 -7.37
CA LEU A 70 -11.91 8.76 -8.72
C LEU A 70 -11.66 10.02 -9.56
N THR A 71 -10.57 10.01 -10.32
CA THR A 71 -10.22 11.18 -11.12
C THR A 71 -11.28 11.37 -12.21
N ALA A 72 -11.62 12.62 -12.52
CA ALA A 72 -12.57 12.94 -13.59
C ALA A 72 -12.18 12.34 -14.95
N ARG A 73 -10.92 11.92 -15.13
CA ARG A 73 -10.45 11.21 -16.31
C ARG A 73 -10.95 9.76 -16.36
N VAL A 74 -10.81 9.02 -15.26
CA VAL A 74 -11.27 7.63 -15.16
C VAL A 74 -12.79 7.58 -15.28
N LEU A 75 -13.51 8.46 -14.59
CA LEU A 75 -14.98 8.56 -14.71
C LEU A 75 -15.43 8.88 -16.14
N ARG A 76 -14.76 9.81 -16.84
CA ARG A 76 -15.08 10.14 -18.24
C ARG A 76 -14.77 9.00 -19.20
N GLN A 77 -13.75 8.20 -18.92
CA GLN A 77 -13.42 7.04 -19.73
C GLN A 77 -14.52 5.98 -19.61
N VAL A 78 -14.87 5.59 -18.38
CA VAL A 78 -15.93 4.60 -18.12
C VAL A 78 -17.28 5.07 -18.67
N LEU A 79 -17.64 6.34 -18.46
CA LEU A 79 -18.90 6.89 -18.99
C LEU A 79 -18.95 6.88 -20.53
N ARG A 80 -17.84 7.10 -21.24
CA ARG A 80 -17.82 6.99 -22.71
C ARG A 80 -17.92 5.55 -23.18
N GLU A 81 -17.30 4.62 -22.46
CA GLU A 81 -17.36 3.18 -22.78
C GLU A 81 -18.79 2.61 -22.62
N GLU A 82 -19.56 3.14 -21.67
CA GLU A 82 -20.95 2.74 -21.42
C GLU A 82 -21.98 3.53 -22.24
N LEU A 83 -21.71 4.81 -22.56
CA LEU A 83 -22.60 5.66 -23.36
C LEU A 83 -22.29 5.60 -24.87
N ASP A 84 -21.39 4.74 -25.35
CA ASP A 84 -21.16 4.57 -26.79
C ASP A 84 -22.44 4.03 -27.45
N PRO A 85 -23.10 4.80 -28.33
CA PRO A 85 -24.35 4.41 -28.99
C PRO A 85 -24.22 3.14 -29.84
N ARG A 86 -23.01 2.64 -30.09
CA ARG A 86 -22.76 1.38 -30.78
C ARG A 86 -23.12 0.13 -29.98
N LYS A 87 -23.19 0.19 -28.64
CA LYS A 87 -23.59 -0.97 -27.81
C LYS A 87 -25.11 -1.11 -27.63
N SER A 88 -25.92 -0.11 -27.98
CA SER A 88 -27.37 -0.11 -27.69
C SER A 88 -28.27 -0.61 -28.83
N VAL A 89 -27.73 -1.07 -29.96
CA VAL A 89 -28.57 -1.61 -31.04
C VAL A 89 -28.60 -3.14 -30.99
N LYS A 90 -29.52 -3.70 -30.18
CA LYS A 90 -30.03 -5.06 -30.45
C LYS A 90 -30.97 -4.97 -31.65
N PRO A 91 -30.71 -5.61 -32.80
CA PRO A 91 -31.68 -5.67 -33.87
C PRO A 91 -32.87 -6.52 -33.41
N ARG A 92 -34.08 -5.95 -33.47
CA ARG A 92 -35.34 -6.66 -33.25
C ARG A 92 -35.44 -7.73 -34.35
N ARG A 93 -35.31 -9.02 -34.00
CA ARG A 93 -35.59 -10.10 -34.95
C ARG A 93 -37.07 -10.00 -35.36
N ALA A 94 -37.28 -9.80 -36.64
CA ALA A 94 -38.59 -9.75 -37.27
C ALA A 94 -39.34 -11.06 -37.01
N MET A 95 -40.60 -10.90 -36.62
CA MET A 95 -41.62 -11.92 -36.51
C MET A 95 -41.85 -12.52 -37.90
N VAL A 96 -41.48 -13.79 -38.12
CA VAL A 96 -41.99 -14.55 -39.26
C VAL A 96 -43.14 -15.39 -38.74
N ALA A 97 -44.34 -14.91 -39.00
CA ALA A 97 -45.56 -15.68 -38.91
C ALA A 97 -45.43 -16.90 -39.82
N LYS A 98 -45.42 -18.10 -39.23
CA LYS A 98 -45.69 -19.31 -40.00
C LYS A 98 -47.19 -19.54 -39.95
N SER A 99 -47.79 -19.26 -41.09
CA SER A 99 -49.17 -19.45 -41.47
C SER A 99 -49.64 -20.89 -41.28
N ALA A 100 -50.95 -21.00 -41.08
CA ALA A 100 -51.75 -22.21 -41.05
C ALA A 100 -51.58 -23.12 -42.29
N SER A 101 -51.72 -24.43 -42.05
CA SER A 101 -52.32 -25.44 -42.95
C SER A 101 -52.67 -26.62 -42.03
N ALA A 102 -53.92 -26.87 -41.63
CA ALA A 102 -55.02 -27.41 -42.42
C ALA A 102 -54.63 -28.69 -43.16
N ALA A 103 -54.79 -29.83 -42.48
CA ALA A 103 -55.34 -31.11 -42.93
C ALA A 103 -55.47 -32.04 -41.72
#